data_AF-A0A6G3PX66-F1
#
_entry.id   AF-A0A6G3PX66-F1
#
_cell.length_a   1.000
_cell.length_b   1.000
_cell.length_c   1.000
_cell.angle_alpha   90.00
_cell.angle_beta   90.00
_cell.angle_gamma   90.00
#
_symmetry.space_group_name_H-M   'P 1'
#
loop_
_entity.id
_entity.type
_entity.pdbx_description
1 polymer ?
#
loop_
_entity_poly.entity_id
_entity_poly.type
_entity_poly.pdbx_seq_one_letter_code
_entity_poly.pdbx_strand_id
1 'polypeptide(L)'
;MPSRAPTPTDRPPHGAGRGQAEPRDDRPPHEPAHRQAAADVVAEVAERLADPGRVARIAGAPDNLMHYPGDPQPVWDPLQLSDGHPGVALLHAELAAADTAARERAHAHLSAALASGIRLLPQSLFGGMVALAYAGHTAALGSGGYTTLLTGLDRHILDQARTRARADLERFRAGEPAGAWARYDVLGGTAGIGRYLLARHRAAESREAREAAGTALTEVLTSLVAAATADDIVRHGT
;
A
#
# COMPACT_ATOMS: atom_id res chain seq x y z
N MET A 1 52.70 -18.01 47.94
CA MET A 1 52.41 -18.37 49.35
C MET A 1 53.41 -17.63 50.23
N PRO A 2 52.98 -17.01 51.34
CA PRO A 2 52.09 -15.85 51.51
C PRO A 2 52.90 -14.63 52.06
N SER A 3 52.39 -13.40 52.19
CA SER A 3 51.71 -12.99 53.42
C SER A 3 51.29 -11.51 53.40
N ARG A 4 49.97 -11.33 53.52
CA ARG A 4 49.21 -10.36 54.34
C ARG A 4 49.44 -8.85 54.23
N ALA A 5 48.37 -8.19 53.78
CA ALA A 5 48.00 -6.81 54.11
C ALA A 5 47.62 -6.64 55.59
N PRO A 6 47.60 -5.37 56.07
CA PRO A 6 46.53 -4.90 56.94
C PRO A 6 45.88 -3.60 56.45
N THR A 7 44.63 -3.44 56.89
CA THR A 7 43.58 -2.50 56.47
C THR A 7 43.58 -1.19 57.31
N PRO A 8 42.55 -0.33 57.25
CA PRO A 8 42.62 1.09 56.85
C PRO A 8 42.61 2.07 58.05
N THR A 9 42.76 3.37 57.79
CA THR A 9 42.39 4.39 58.79
C THR A 9 41.75 5.62 58.14
N ASP A 10 40.48 5.81 58.51
CA ASP A 10 39.64 7.00 58.58
C ASP A 10 39.80 8.17 57.59
N ARG A 11 38.73 8.35 56.80
CA ARG A 11 38.39 9.59 56.10
C ARG A 11 37.15 10.20 56.79
N PRO A 12 37.13 11.50 57.14
CA PRO A 12 36.03 12.11 57.89
C PRO A 12 34.78 12.35 57.01
N PRO A 13 33.60 12.57 57.62
CA PRO A 13 32.31 12.38 56.98
C PRO A 13 31.76 13.61 56.25
N HIS A 14 31.07 13.31 55.15
CA HIS A 14 29.83 13.91 54.65
C HIS A 14 29.57 15.41 54.87
N GLY A 15 29.93 16.22 53.88
CA GLY A 15 29.22 17.45 53.55
C GLY A 15 27.99 17.13 52.68
N ALA A 16 26.81 17.48 53.18
CA ALA A 16 25.53 17.34 52.50
C ALA A 16 25.47 18.17 51.21
N GLY A 17 25.69 17.51 50.07
CA GLY A 17 25.37 18.04 48.75
C GLY A 17 23.85 18.00 48.57
N ARG A 18 23.23 19.19 48.55
CA ARG A 18 21.83 19.38 48.18
C ARG A 18 21.59 18.73 46.82
N GLY A 19 20.82 17.65 46.78
CA GLY A 19 20.27 17.12 45.54
C GLY A 19 19.37 18.19 44.93
N GLN A 20 19.88 18.88 43.91
CA GLN A 20 19.02 19.60 42.98
C GLN A 20 18.20 18.53 42.28
N ALA A 21 16.93 18.42 42.62
CA ALA A 21 15.98 17.64 41.86
C ALA A 21 15.99 18.22 40.43
N GLU A 22 16.37 17.40 39.45
CA GLU A 22 16.13 17.71 38.04
C GLU A 22 14.65 18.10 37.88
N PRO A 23 14.34 19.17 37.13
CA PRO A 23 12.97 19.54 36.88
C PRO A 23 12.30 18.36 36.17
N ARG A 24 11.26 17.82 36.81
CA ARG A 24 10.35 16.88 36.17
C ARG A 24 9.83 17.57 34.91
N ASP A 25 9.95 16.89 33.78
CA ASP A 25 9.42 17.33 32.49
C ASP A 25 7.89 17.38 32.61
N ASP A 26 7.36 18.52 33.05
CA ASP A 26 5.92 18.81 33.18
C ASP A 26 5.25 19.04 31.80
N ARG A 27 5.81 18.46 30.72
CA ARG A 27 5.17 18.48 29.41
C ARG A 27 3.87 17.68 29.49
N PRO A 28 2.71 18.29 29.19
CA PRO A 28 1.44 17.57 29.16
C PRO A 28 1.55 16.41 28.16
N PRO A 29 0.81 15.30 28.35
CA PRO A 29 0.83 14.19 27.41
C PRO A 29 0.48 14.71 26.02
N HIS A 30 1.48 14.80 25.13
CA HIS A 30 1.34 15.36 23.78
C HIS A 30 0.57 14.41 22.84
N GLU A 31 0.52 13.13 23.19
CA GLU A 31 0.00 12.04 22.35
C GLU A 31 -1.52 12.12 22.07
N PRO A 32 -2.40 12.44 23.04
CA PRO A 32 -3.84 12.58 22.78
C PRO A 32 -4.15 13.80 21.91
N ALA A 33 -3.40 14.90 22.06
CA ALA A 33 -3.61 16.14 21.30
C ALA A 33 -3.22 15.97 19.83
N HIS A 34 -2.09 15.29 19.55
CA HIS A 34 -1.69 14.99 18.17
C HIS A 34 -2.64 14.01 17.49
N ARG A 35 -3.18 13.03 18.22
CA ARG A 35 -4.18 12.11 17.69
C ARG A 35 -5.47 12.83 17.27
N GLN A 36 -5.99 13.73 18.12
CA GLN A 36 -7.19 14.49 17.79
C GLN A 36 -6.95 15.41 16.58
N ALA A 37 -5.83 16.14 16.57
CA ALA A 37 -5.48 17.00 15.43
C ALA A 37 -5.37 16.20 14.12
N ALA A 38 -4.79 15.00 14.16
CA ALA A 38 -4.73 14.12 12.99
C ALA A 38 -6.13 13.66 12.54
N ALA A 39 -7.01 13.31 13.47
CA ALA A 39 -8.40 12.94 13.16
C ALA A 39 -9.17 14.10 12.51
N ASP A 40 -8.97 15.33 12.99
CA ASP A 40 -9.61 16.53 12.43
C ASP A 40 -9.13 16.79 10.99
N VAL A 41 -7.82 16.64 10.72
CA VAL A 41 -7.25 16.75 9.36
C VAL A 41 -7.81 15.67 8.44
N VAL A 42 -7.90 14.42 8.91
CA VAL A 42 -8.47 13.32 8.13
C VAL A 42 -9.94 13.58 7.80
N ALA A 43 -10.72 14.07 8.77
CA ALA A 43 -12.13 14.41 8.55
C ALA A 43 -12.28 15.53 7.49
N GLU A 44 -11.45 16.57 7.57
CA GLU A 44 -11.46 17.65 6.57
C GLU A 44 -11.06 17.16 5.18
N VAL A 45 -10.01 16.35 5.07
CA VAL A 45 -9.57 15.77 3.79
C VAL A 45 -10.65 14.85 3.22
N ALA A 46 -11.24 13.98 4.03
CA ALA A 46 -12.30 13.08 3.61
C ALA A 46 -13.54 13.84 3.11
N GLU A 47 -13.90 14.96 3.77
CA GLU A 47 -15.02 15.79 3.32
C GLU A 47 -14.72 16.47 1.98
N ARG A 48 -13.50 17.00 1.80
CA ARG A 48 -13.09 17.60 0.52
C ARG A 48 -13.06 16.59 -0.62
N LEU A 49 -12.80 15.33 -0.30
CA LEU A 49 -12.72 14.23 -1.24
C LEU A 49 -14.04 13.51 -1.47
N ALA A 50 -15.11 13.81 -0.73
CA ALA A 50 -16.35 13.02 -0.72
C ALA A 50 -17.10 12.92 -2.07
N ASP A 51 -16.97 13.92 -2.94
CA ASP A 51 -17.65 13.96 -4.24
C ASP A 51 -16.67 13.59 -5.39
N PRO A 52 -16.83 12.43 -6.04
CA PRO A 52 -15.98 12.00 -7.15
C PRO A 52 -15.90 12.99 -8.30
N GLY A 53 -17.02 13.63 -8.67
CA GLY A 53 -17.07 14.56 -9.79
C GLY A 53 -16.29 15.85 -9.48
N ARG A 54 -16.47 16.38 -8.27
CA ARG A 54 -15.69 17.54 -7.80
C ARG A 54 -14.21 17.24 -7.69
N VAL A 55 -13.83 16.08 -7.14
CA VAL A 55 -12.42 15.66 -7.03
C VAL A 55 -11.78 15.56 -8.40
N ALA A 56 -12.37 14.81 -9.33
CA ALA A 56 -11.82 14.62 -10.67
C ALA A 56 -11.67 15.96 -11.41
N ARG A 57 -12.64 16.87 -11.27
CA ARG A 57 -12.57 18.22 -11.88
C ARG A 57 -11.45 19.07 -11.30
N ILE A 58 -11.27 19.08 -9.98
CA ILE A 58 -10.23 19.91 -9.34
C ILE A 58 -8.86 19.30 -9.57
N ALA A 59 -8.69 18.00 -9.33
CA ALA A 59 -7.40 17.31 -9.47
C ALA A 59 -6.96 17.24 -10.93
N GLY A 60 -7.90 17.06 -11.87
CA GLY A 60 -7.64 17.03 -13.31
C GLY A 60 -7.62 18.40 -14.00
N ALA A 61 -7.50 19.51 -13.25
CA ALA A 61 -7.31 20.82 -13.86
C ALA A 61 -6.04 20.84 -14.75
N PRO A 62 -6.03 21.53 -15.91
CA PRO A 62 -4.91 21.48 -16.86
C PRO A 62 -3.55 21.87 -16.27
N ASP A 63 -3.55 22.77 -15.28
CA ASP A 63 -2.33 23.26 -14.63
C ASP A 63 -1.86 22.34 -13.48
N ASN A 64 -2.64 21.31 -13.12
CA ASN A 64 -2.23 20.30 -12.15
C ASN A 64 -1.40 19.22 -12.84
N LEU A 65 -0.12 19.55 -13.02
CA LEU A 65 0.85 18.69 -13.67
C LEU A 65 1.90 18.20 -12.67
N MET A 66 2.23 16.92 -12.76
CA MET A 66 3.42 16.36 -12.11
C MET A 66 4.64 16.61 -12.99
N HIS A 67 5.68 17.18 -12.38
CA HIS A 67 6.96 17.46 -13.02
C HIS A 67 7.98 16.40 -12.60
N TYR A 68 8.01 15.29 -13.34
CA TYR A 68 9.08 14.31 -13.30
C TYR A 68 10.11 14.59 -14.41
N PRO A 69 11.31 13.99 -14.38
CA PRO A 69 12.19 14.01 -15.55
C PRO A 69 11.44 13.50 -16.79
N GLY A 70 11.26 14.36 -17.80
CA GLY A 70 10.45 14.08 -19.00
C GLY A 70 9.32 15.10 -19.19
N ASP A 71 8.30 14.71 -19.97
CA ASP A 71 7.14 15.56 -20.24
C ASP A 71 6.22 15.64 -19.01
N PRO A 72 5.72 16.84 -18.64
CA PRO A 72 4.73 16.98 -17.58
C PRO A 72 3.52 16.09 -17.81
N GLN A 73 3.09 15.38 -16.76
CA GLN A 73 1.95 14.48 -16.80
C GLN A 73 0.79 15.03 -15.96
N PRO A 74 -0.48 14.83 -16.35
CA PRO A 74 -1.60 15.14 -15.47
C PRO A 74 -1.46 14.42 -14.13
N VAL A 75 -1.75 15.11 -13.02
CA VAL A 75 -1.79 14.49 -11.70
C VAL A 75 -2.88 13.42 -11.65
N TRP A 76 -4.07 13.75 -12.16
CA TRP A 76 -5.24 12.90 -12.02
C TRP A 76 -5.34 11.83 -13.11
N ASP A 77 -5.36 10.56 -12.69
CA ASP A 77 -5.77 9.43 -13.52
C ASP A 77 -6.84 8.63 -12.76
N PRO A 78 -8.09 8.58 -13.27
CA PRO A 78 -9.23 7.98 -12.57
C PRO A 78 -9.01 6.55 -12.08
N LEU A 79 -8.09 5.79 -12.69
CA LEU A 79 -7.82 4.38 -12.36
C LEU A 79 -6.46 4.16 -11.68
N GLN A 80 -5.75 5.22 -11.27
CA GLN A 80 -4.54 5.06 -10.44
C GLN A 80 -4.90 4.91 -8.96
N LEU A 81 -4.12 4.10 -8.25
CA LEU A 81 -4.23 3.95 -6.81
C LEU A 81 -3.67 5.16 -6.06
N SER A 82 -2.62 5.78 -6.59
CA SER A 82 -1.97 6.95 -5.98
C SER A 82 -2.80 8.22 -6.13
N ASP A 83 -3.23 8.50 -7.36
CA ASP A 83 -3.75 9.82 -7.75
C ASP A 83 -5.12 9.70 -8.44
N GLY A 84 -5.90 8.70 -8.05
CA GLY A 84 -7.17 8.36 -8.68
C GLY A 84 -8.27 7.94 -7.70
N HIS A 85 -9.42 7.58 -8.26
CA HIS A 85 -10.58 7.16 -7.48
C HIS A 85 -10.32 5.93 -6.60
N PRO A 86 -9.55 4.90 -7.01
CA PRO A 86 -9.22 3.77 -6.14
C PRO A 86 -8.57 4.18 -4.82
N GLY A 87 -7.64 5.14 -4.84
CA GLY A 87 -6.99 5.65 -3.62
C GLY A 87 -7.96 6.36 -2.68
N VAL A 88 -8.84 7.21 -3.24
CA VAL A 88 -9.87 7.91 -2.46
C VAL A 88 -10.92 6.94 -1.91
N ALA A 89 -11.27 5.90 -2.67
CA ALA A 89 -12.16 4.84 -2.20
C ALA A 89 -11.57 4.07 -1.02
N LEU A 90 -10.25 3.83 -0.99
CA LEU A 90 -9.57 3.21 0.16
C LEU A 90 -9.70 4.08 1.43
N LEU A 91 -9.47 5.39 1.33
CA LEU A 91 -9.65 6.30 2.47
C LEU A 91 -11.05 6.17 3.06
N HIS A 92 -12.08 6.23 2.21
CA HIS A 92 -13.46 6.11 2.67
C HIS A 92 -13.84 4.70 3.15
N ALA A 93 -13.22 3.65 2.59
CA ALA A 93 -13.39 2.28 3.08
C ALA A 93 -12.81 2.09 4.49
N GLU A 94 -11.68 2.72 4.82
CA GLU A 94 -11.12 2.68 6.17
C GLU A 94 -12.00 3.47 7.15
N LEU A 95 -12.45 4.66 6.76
CA LEU A 95 -13.35 5.49 7.59
C LEU A 95 -14.72 4.84 7.82
N ALA A 96 -15.15 3.96 6.92
CA ALA A 96 -16.42 3.23 7.01
C ALA A 96 -16.56 2.31 8.23
N ALA A 97 -15.46 2.03 8.94
CA ALA A 97 -15.49 1.35 10.22
C ALA A 97 -16.16 2.19 11.33
N ALA A 98 -16.02 3.52 11.26
CA ALA A 98 -16.54 4.46 12.26
C ALA A 98 -17.69 5.34 11.73
N ASP A 99 -17.80 5.52 10.41
CA ASP A 99 -18.83 6.34 9.77
C ASP A 99 -19.50 5.60 8.60
N THR A 100 -20.78 5.27 8.74
CA THR A 100 -21.52 4.57 7.68
C THR A 100 -21.67 5.39 6.40
N ALA A 101 -21.69 6.73 6.48
CA ALA A 101 -21.78 7.60 5.30
C ALA A 101 -20.52 7.50 4.42
N ALA A 102 -19.36 7.19 5.02
CA ALA A 102 -18.14 6.93 4.28
C ALA A 102 -18.26 5.71 3.34
N ARG A 103 -19.15 4.74 3.61
CA ARG A 103 -19.40 3.60 2.70
C ARG A 103 -19.97 4.07 1.36
N GLU A 104 -20.91 5.01 1.41
CA GLU A 104 -21.54 5.57 0.20
C GLU A 104 -20.51 6.36 -0.62
N ARG A 105 -19.62 7.09 0.06
CA ARG A 105 -18.52 7.83 -0.59
C ARG A 105 -17.51 6.87 -1.25
N ALA A 106 -17.12 5.79 -0.56
CA ALA A 106 -16.28 4.74 -1.16
C ALA A 106 -16.94 4.13 -2.39
N HIS A 107 -18.24 3.81 -2.30
CA HIS A 107 -19.01 3.29 -3.42
C HIS A 107 -19.07 4.26 -4.61
N ALA A 108 -19.27 5.55 -4.34
CA ALA A 108 -19.33 6.58 -5.37
C ALA A 108 -18.01 6.69 -6.13
N HIS A 109 -16.86 6.64 -5.43
CA HIS A 109 -15.55 6.63 -6.08
C HIS A 109 -15.29 5.35 -6.88
N LEU A 110 -15.61 4.17 -6.35
CA LEU A 110 -15.48 2.91 -7.10
C LEU A 110 -16.33 2.91 -8.37
N SER A 111 -17.54 3.47 -8.30
CA SER A 111 -18.44 3.61 -9.44
C SER A 111 -17.89 4.59 -10.47
N ALA A 112 -17.36 5.74 -10.04
CA ALA A 112 -16.73 6.71 -10.92
C ALA A 112 -15.47 6.16 -11.60
N ALA A 113 -14.65 5.39 -10.86
CA ALA A 113 -13.49 4.68 -11.40
C ALA A 113 -13.90 3.72 -12.52
N LEU A 114 -14.91 2.88 -12.28
CA LEU A 114 -15.41 1.93 -13.28
C LEU A 114 -16.00 2.66 -14.51
N ALA A 115 -16.76 3.74 -14.28
CA ALA A 115 -17.37 4.54 -15.34
C ALA A 115 -16.35 5.26 -16.24
N SER A 116 -15.14 5.53 -15.73
CA SER A 116 -14.04 6.12 -16.52
C SER A 116 -13.49 5.19 -17.61
N GLY A 117 -13.82 3.89 -17.54
CA GLY A 117 -13.44 2.89 -18.52
C GLY A 117 -12.05 2.29 -18.28
N ILE A 118 -11.98 0.95 -18.23
CA ILE A 118 -10.71 0.23 -18.07
C ILE A 118 -9.96 0.23 -19.40
N ARG A 119 -8.83 0.95 -19.44
CA ARG A 119 -7.95 1.02 -20.62
C ARG A 119 -7.13 -0.26 -20.77
N LEU A 120 -6.82 -0.62 -22.03
CA LEU A 120 -5.92 -1.72 -22.40
C LEU A 120 -4.43 -1.32 -22.24
N LEU A 121 -4.06 -0.82 -21.06
CA LEU A 121 -2.67 -0.55 -20.70
C LEU A 121 -2.11 -1.70 -19.83
N PRO A 122 -0.80 -1.76 -19.59
CA PRO A 122 -0.27 -2.66 -18.57
C PRO A 122 -0.95 -2.38 -17.22
N GLN A 123 -1.69 -3.37 -16.72
CA GLN A 123 -2.37 -3.28 -15.42
C GLN A 123 -1.37 -3.55 -14.29
N SER A 124 -1.53 -2.91 -13.15
CA SER A 124 -0.69 -3.10 -11.97
C SER A 124 -1.46 -2.74 -10.70
N LEU A 125 -0.92 -3.06 -9.53
CA LEU A 125 -1.58 -2.68 -8.26
C LEU A 125 -1.84 -1.18 -8.18
N PHE A 126 -0.95 -0.36 -8.74
CA PHE A 126 -1.10 1.09 -8.73
C PHE A 126 -1.88 1.63 -9.92
N GLY A 127 -2.22 0.83 -10.94
CA GLY A 127 -2.89 1.33 -12.13
C GLY A 127 -3.89 0.36 -12.76
N GLY A 128 -5.05 0.89 -13.14
CA GLY A 128 -6.05 0.18 -13.90
C GLY A 128 -6.93 -0.74 -13.04
N MET A 129 -7.24 -1.90 -13.59
CA MET A 129 -8.20 -2.85 -13.05
C MET A 129 -7.76 -3.49 -11.73
N VAL A 130 -6.45 -3.69 -11.52
CA VAL A 130 -5.95 -4.28 -10.27
C VAL A 130 -6.04 -3.24 -9.14
N ALA A 131 -5.78 -1.96 -9.41
CA ALA A 131 -6.02 -0.87 -8.46
C ALA A 131 -7.51 -0.79 -8.07
N LEU A 132 -8.41 -0.80 -9.06
CA LEU A 132 -9.86 -0.80 -8.83
C LEU A 132 -10.31 -2.03 -8.03
N ALA A 133 -9.82 -3.22 -8.39
CA ALA A 133 -10.17 -4.45 -7.70
C ALA A 133 -9.64 -4.47 -6.26
N TYR A 134 -8.43 -3.96 -6.02
CA TYR A 134 -7.86 -3.85 -4.68
C TYR A 134 -8.68 -2.90 -3.80
N ALA A 135 -9.04 -1.72 -4.31
CA ALA A 135 -9.91 -0.79 -3.59
C ALA A 135 -11.30 -1.38 -3.30
N GLY A 136 -11.91 -2.04 -4.28
CA GLY A 136 -13.20 -2.73 -4.12
C GLY A 136 -13.12 -3.88 -3.10
N HIS A 137 -12.01 -4.62 -3.09
CA HIS A 137 -11.78 -5.69 -2.11
C HIS A 137 -11.69 -5.14 -0.69
N THR A 138 -10.92 -4.06 -0.47
CA THR A 138 -10.81 -3.43 0.86
C THR A 138 -12.15 -2.88 1.33
N ALA A 139 -12.91 -2.20 0.46
CA ALA A 139 -14.26 -1.75 0.79
C ALA A 139 -15.18 -2.91 1.20
N ALA A 140 -15.11 -4.03 0.48
CA ALA A 140 -15.90 -5.22 0.77
C ALA A 140 -15.57 -5.86 2.13
N LEU A 141 -14.34 -5.70 2.68
CA LEU A 141 -14.01 -6.24 4.00
C LEU A 141 -14.80 -5.57 5.12
N GLY A 142 -15.08 -4.26 5.00
CA GLY A 142 -15.78 -3.49 6.03
C GLY A 142 -17.30 -3.41 5.84
N SER A 143 -17.79 -3.46 4.60
CA SER A 143 -19.23 -3.30 4.29
C SER A 143 -19.90 -4.55 3.72
N GLY A 144 -19.12 -5.56 3.32
CA GLY A 144 -19.59 -6.59 2.39
C GLY A 144 -19.82 -6.02 0.98
N GLY A 145 -20.30 -6.88 0.07
CA GLY A 145 -20.68 -6.50 -1.29
C GLY A 145 -19.57 -6.61 -2.34
N TYR A 146 -19.78 -5.95 -3.48
CA TYR A 146 -18.89 -5.92 -4.66
C TYR A 146 -18.57 -7.28 -5.30
N THR A 147 -19.25 -8.36 -4.92
CA THR A 147 -18.98 -9.72 -5.44
C THR A 147 -19.01 -9.80 -6.97
N THR A 148 -19.97 -9.15 -7.62
CA THR A 148 -20.08 -9.12 -9.09
C THR A 148 -18.89 -8.41 -9.73
N LEU A 149 -18.52 -7.23 -9.22
CA LEU A 149 -17.37 -6.46 -9.70
C LEU A 149 -16.09 -7.28 -9.53
N LEU A 150 -15.85 -7.79 -8.31
CA LEU A 150 -14.63 -8.53 -7.98
C LEU A 150 -14.52 -9.83 -8.78
N THR A 151 -15.61 -10.60 -8.93
CA THR A 151 -15.60 -11.82 -9.76
C THR A 151 -15.25 -11.51 -11.22
N GLY A 152 -15.81 -10.42 -11.76
CA GLY A 152 -15.53 -9.99 -13.13
C GLY A 152 -14.06 -9.59 -13.32
N LEU A 153 -13.52 -8.77 -12.42
CA LEU A 153 -12.12 -8.32 -12.48
C LEU A 153 -11.15 -9.48 -12.19
N ASP A 154 -11.45 -10.33 -11.20
CA ASP A 154 -10.62 -11.46 -10.78
C ASP A 154 -10.29 -12.37 -11.97
N ARG A 155 -11.27 -12.68 -12.83
CA ARG A 155 -11.03 -13.53 -14.01
C ARG A 155 -9.89 -13.01 -14.89
N HIS A 156 -9.89 -11.71 -15.17
CA HIS A 156 -8.89 -11.07 -16.02
C HIS A 156 -7.55 -10.88 -15.28
N ILE A 157 -7.59 -10.52 -13.99
CA ILE A 157 -6.37 -10.35 -13.19
C ILE A 157 -5.62 -11.67 -13.03
N LEU A 158 -6.34 -12.78 -12.79
CA LEU A 158 -5.76 -14.12 -12.68
C LEU A 158 -5.04 -14.52 -13.97
N ASP A 159 -5.67 -14.29 -15.13
CA ASP A 159 -5.07 -14.60 -16.43
C ASP A 159 -3.83 -13.75 -16.72
N GLN A 160 -3.91 -12.45 -16.46
CA GLN A 160 -2.77 -11.53 -16.62
C GLN A 160 -1.61 -11.89 -15.68
N ALA A 161 -1.89 -12.21 -14.42
CA ALA A 161 -0.87 -12.58 -13.45
C ALA A 161 -0.09 -13.83 -13.90
N ARG A 162 -0.81 -14.87 -14.31
CA ARG A 162 -0.23 -16.13 -14.80
C ARG A 162 0.55 -15.93 -16.07
N THR A 163 0.01 -15.18 -17.02
CA THR A 163 0.68 -14.87 -18.29
C THR A 163 2.00 -14.15 -18.06
N ARG A 164 2.01 -13.11 -17.21
CA ARG A 164 3.26 -12.39 -16.88
C ARG A 164 4.26 -13.27 -16.13
N ALA A 165 3.81 -14.01 -15.12
CA ALA A 165 4.68 -14.88 -14.34
C ALA A 165 5.34 -15.96 -15.20
N ARG A 166 4.60 -16.58 -16.12
CA ARG A 166 5.15 -17.56 -17.07
C ARG A 166 6.14 -16.96 -18.03
N ALA A 167 5.82 -15.80 -18.61
CA ALA A 167 6.73 -15.11 -19.51
C ALA A 167 8.05 -14.75 -18.80
N ASP A 168 8.00 -14.27 -17.56
CA ASP A 168 9.20 -13.98 -16.79
C ASP A 168 9.99 -15.27 -16.47
N LEU A 169 9.32 -16.37 -16.11
CA LEU A 169 9.98 -17.66 -15.89
C LEU A 169 10.64 -18.23 -17.15
N GLU A 170 10.02 -18.09 -18.31
CA GLU A 170 10.59 -18.50 -19.61
C GLU A 170 11.88 -17.72 -19.90
N ARG A 171 11.87 -16.40 -19.68
CA ARG A 171 13.06 -15.54 -19.81
C ARG A 171 14.18 -15.99 -18.88
N PHE A 172 13.88 -16.24 -17.60
CA PHE A 172 14.90 -16.70 -16.66
C PHE A 172 15.48 -18.07 -17.03
N ARG A 173 14.66 -19.00 -17.53
CA ARG A 173 15.15 -20.29 -18.05
C ARG A 173 16.04 -20.13 -19.27
N ALA A 174 15.83 -19.08 -20.07
CA ALA A 174 16.70 -18.73 -21.19
C ALA A 174 17.99 -18.00 -20.75
N GLY A 175 18.20 -17.78 -19.45
CA GLY A 175 19.36 -17.08 -18.92
C GLY A 175 19.29 -15.56 -19.08
N GLU A 176 18.12 -14.99 -19.34
CA GLU A 176 17.97 -13.54 -19.42
C GLU A 176 18.02 -12.89 -18.03
N PRO A 177 18.57 -11.66 -17.91
CA PRO A 177 18.56 -10.92 -16.65
C PRO A 177 17.13 -10.50 -16.24
N ALA A 178 16.95 -10.17 -14.95
CA ALA A 178 15.68 -9.68 -14.41
C ALA A 178 15.10 -8.49 -15.19
N GLY A 179 15.98 -7.61 -15.66
CA GLY A 179 15.59 -6.43 -16.43
C GLY A 179 15.02 -5.32 -15.55
N ALA A 180 14.16 -4.48 -16.12
CA ALA A 180 13.62 -3.33 -15.41
C ALA A 180 12.75 -3.73 -14.19
N TRP A 181 12.94 -3.02 -13.08
CA TRP A 181 12.15 -3.12 -11.85
C TRP A 181 10.64 -3.14 -12.07
N ALA A 182 10.10 -2.38 -13.03
CA ALA A 182 8.68 -2.39 -13.39
C ALA A 182 8.11 -3.76 -13.79
N ARG A 183 8.94 -4.78 -14.01
CA ARG A 183 8.48 -6.18 -14.23
C ARG A 183 8.12 -6.89 -12.93
N TYR A 184 8.86 -6.63 -11.85
CA TYR A 184 8.76 -7.39 -10.60
C TYR A 184 8.40 -6.55 -9.37
N ASP A 185 8.46 -5.22 -9.46
CA ASP A 185 8.17 -4.34 -8.33
C ASP A 185 6.67 -4.33 -7.95
N VAL A 186 6.35 -3.58 -6.89
CA VAL A 186 4.99 -3.44 -6.39
C VAL A 186 4.17 -2.44 -7.21
N LEU A 187 4.80 -1.42 -7.80
CA LEU A 187 4.10 -0.33 -8.47
C LEU A 187 3.59 -0.73 -9.85
N GLY A 188 4.48 -1.22 -10.72
CA GLY A 188 4.15 -1.65 -12.09
C GLY A 188 4.12 -3.17 -12.27
N GLY A 189 4.85 -3.88 -11.41
CA GLY A 189 5.23 -5.27 -11.60
C GLY A 189 4.28 -6.31 -11.02
N THR A 190 4.72 -7.56 -11.17
CA THR A 190 3.98 -8.76 -10.76
C THR A 190 3.84 -8.90 -9.24
N ALA A 191 4.75 -8.32 -8.43
CA ALA A 191 4.62 -8.36 -6.97
C ALA A 191 3.37 -7.60 -6.48
N GLY A 192 3.03 -6.47 -7.10
CA GLY A 192 1.80 -5.74 -6.79
C GLY A 192 0.55 -6.57 -7.06
N ILE A 193 0.53 -7.26 -8.21
CA ILE A 193 -0.57 -8.17 -8.56
C ILE A 193 -0.62 -9.35 -7.56
N GLY A 194 0.53 -9.90 -7.17
CA GLY A 194 0.64 -10.93 -6.13
C GLY A 194 0.04 -10.49 -4.79
N ARG A 195 0.25 -9.23 -4.38
CA ARG A 195 -0.34 -8.68 -3.14
C ARG A 195 -1.86 -8.67 -3.18
N TYR A 196 -2.46 -8.36 -4.34
CA TYR A 196 -3.91 -8.47 -4.55
C TYR A 196 -4.37 -9.92 -4.47
N LEU A 197 -3.71 -10.84 -5.20
CA LEU A 197 -4.06 -12.27 -5.20
C LEU A 197 -3.98 -12.90 -3.81
N LEU A 198 -2.99 -12.52 -2.99
CA LEU A 198 -2.89 -12.95 -1.60
C LEU A 198 -4.09 -12.50 -0.77
N ALA A 199 -4.56 -11.26 -0.97
CA ALA A 199 -5.74 -10.74 -0.29
C ALA A 199 -6.99 -11.54 -0.66
N ARG A 200 -7.18 -11.78 -1.97
CA ARG A 200 -8.29 -12.60 -2.49
C ARG A 200 -8.24 -14.04 -1.99
N HIS A 201 -7.07 -14.67 -1.96
CA HIS A 201 -6.90 -16.02 -1.43
C HIS A 201 -7.32 -16.12 0.04
N ARG A 202 -6.91 -15.16 0.89
CA ARG A 202 -7.25 -15.13 2.31
C ARG A 202 -8.74 -14.87 2.56
N ALA A 203 -9.36 -14.02 1.75
CA ALA A 203 -10.76 -13.64 1.91
C ALA A 203 -11.75 -14.56 1.15
N ALA A 204 -11.27 -15.47 0.31
CA ALA A 204 -12.14 -16.35 -0.48
C ALA A 204 -12.96 -17.26 0.43
N GLU A 205 -14.28 -17.21 0.30
CA GLU A 205 -15.19 -18.13 0.99
C GLU A 205 -15.29 -19.47 0.26
N SER A 206 -15.39 -19.42 -1.09
CA SER A 206 -15.45 -20.62 -1.91
C SER A 206 -14.08 -21.25 -2.08
N ARG A 207 -14.05 -22.59 -2.08
CA ARG A 207 -12.84 -23.37 -2.33
C ARG A 207 -12.25 -23.09 -3.70
N GLU A 208 -13.09 -23.00 -4.73
CA GLU A 208 -12.69 -22.72 -6.11
C GLU A 208 -11.97 -21.37 -6.23
N ALA A 209 -12.53 -20.29 -5.67
CA ALA A 209 -11.90 -18.97 -5.72
C ALA A 209 -10.56 -18.96 -4.96
N ARG A 210 -10.49 -19.66 -3.82
CA ARG A 210 -9.27 -19.80 -3.04
C ARG A 210 -8.18 -20.54 -3.81
N GLU A 211 -8.54 -21.64 -4.49
CA GLU A 211 -7.63 -22.45 -5.31
C GLU A 211 -7.15 -21.69 -6.55
N ALA A 212 -8.04 -20.96 -7.23
CA ALA A 212 -7.69 -20.12 -8.38
C ALA A 212 -6.70 -19.02 -8.00
N ALA A 213 -6.99 -18.25 -6.94
CA ALA A 213 -6.09 -17.21 -6.43
C ALA A 213 -4.76 -17.79 -5.93
N GLY A 214 -4.79 -18.93 -5.23
CA GLY A 214 -3.60 -19.61 -4.72
C GLY A 214 -2.69 -20.14 -5.83
N THR A 215 -3.27 -20.69 -6.90
CA THR A 215 -2.52 -21.16 -8.08
C THR A 215 -1.82 -20.00 -8.76
N ALA A 216 -2.54 -18.92 -9.07
CA ALA A 216 -1.96 -17.74 -9.71
C ALA A 216 -0.89 -17.08 -8.82
N LEU A 217 -1.14 -16.99 -7.50
CA LEU A 217 -0.16 -16.48 -6.55
C LEU A 217 1.11 -17.33 -6.50
N THR A 218 0.98 -18.66 -6.59
CA THR A 218 2.12 -19.57 -6.63
C THR A 218 2.97 -19.34 -7.88
N GLU A 219 2.34 -19.16 -9.05
CA GLU A 219 3.06 -18.83 -10.29
C GLU A 219 3.82 -17.49 -10.14
N VAL A 220 3.17 -16.45 -9.59
CA VAL A 220 3.79 -15.14 -9.32
C VAL A 220 4.95 -15.24 -8.33
N LEU A 221 4.78 -15.94 -7.20
CA LEU A 221 5.86 -16.10 -6.23
C LEU A 221 7.05 -16.88 -6.82
N THR A 222 6.77 -17.88 -7.66
CA THR A 222 7.82 -18.63 -8.36
C THR A 222 8.61 -17.73 -9.31
N SER A 223 7.93 -16.86 -10.07
CA SER A 223 8.62 -15.91 -10.97
C SER A 223 9.42 -14.86 -10.20
N LEU A 224 8.91 -14.38 -9.05
CA LEU A 224 9.63 -13.43 -8.19
C LEU A 224 10.87 -14.05 -7.53
N VAL A 225 10.79 -15.32 -7.11
CA VAL A 225 11.97 -16.06 -6.61
C VAL A 225 13.01 -16.20 -7.71
N ALA A 226 12.60 -16.59 -8.92
CA ALA A 226 13.51 -16.68 -10.05
C ALA A 226 14.18 -15.34 -10.37
N ALA A 227 13.44 -14.23 -10.30
CA ALA A 227 13.99 -12.89 -10.46
C ALA A 227 15.01 -12.53 -9.36
N ALA A 228 14.71 -12.89 -8.11
CA ALA A 228 15.58 -12.62 -6.96
C ALA A 228 16.87 -13.45 -6.97
N THR A 229 16.85 -14.63 -7.60
CA THR A 229 17.99 -15.55 -7.69
C THR A 229 18.69 -15.49 -9.05
N ALA A 230 18.24 -14.65 -9.99
CA ALA A 230 18.93 -14.47 -11.26
C ALA A 230 20.28 -13.78 -11.00
N ASP A 231 21.34 -14.27 -11.64
CA ASP A 231 22.73 -13.87 -11.38
C ASP A 231 23.07 -12.41 -11.77
N ASP A 232 22.10 -11.62 -12.21
CA ASP A 232 22.28 -10.26 -12.72
C ASP A 232 21.27 -9.25 -12.14
N ILE A 233 21.04 -9.23 -10.81
CA ILE A 233 20.55 -7.99 -10.19
C ILE A 233 21.71 -6.98 -10.25
N VAL A 234 21.99 -6.44 -11.42
CA VAL A 234 22.70 -5.17 -11.54
C VAL A 234 21.77 -4.16 -10.87
N ARG A 235 22.06 -3.87 -9.61
CA ARG A 235 21.41 -2.82 -8.83
C ARG A 235 21.76 -1.51 -9.52
N HIS A 236 20.98 -1.11 -10.52
CA HIS A 236 21.09 0.23 -11.09
C HIS A 236 20.56 1.23 -10.06
N GLY A 237 21.48 1.65 -9.21
CA GLY A 237 21.33 2.72 -8.23
C GLY A 237 22.66 3.46 -8.14
N THR A 238 22.86 4.41 -9.04
CA THR A 238 23.80 5.53 -8.89
C THR A 238 22.99 6.79 -9.02
#